data_AF-A0A7U6QZK1-F1
#
_entry.id   AF-A0A7U6QZK1-F1
#
_cell.length_a   1.000
_cell.length_b   1.000
_cell.length_c   1.000
_cell.angle_alpha   90.00
_cell.angle_beta   90.00
_cell.angle_gamma   90.00
#
_symmetry.space_group_name_H-M   'P 1'
#
loop_
_entity.id
_entity.type
_entity.pdbx_description
1 polymer ?
#
loop_
_entity_poly.entity_id
_entity_poly.type
_entity_poly.pdbx_seq_one_letter_code
_entity_poly.pdbx_strand_id
1 'polypeptide(L)'
;MARNNEKISLLIKKLKSINENIFFDLLIDNLNNEVLEKKFGKPFNKNSIFFEREIEIVKKIDESNKEFLRKLIDINNSYIEKKYLNAKKNLNLVKEDCLKEFERDKILRVNGRGLNPEQMIMYVLSTDNLVELLDFFKEEYFKYIEKLEENKRKILEKELFLKEVVEELENQDLEKEFQECLDTKYKNVKKRNLEKLSKKYNLEFNEKQRNFNVSAEFISFFDEKMKEYFLMRENFKRGFEFFNINSYKVSEKERDLEEIITEIEGIEQENKFLNSGYDKLEKENKKLKEDLRKHRNKEAEKTIEKQKKEIEKLNIQIKELQKEIENIEQDENVKVVENVNIKELPEGKAIDLTNQNVKVVGGRWSQKVIEKAEKYAKEKGFKIEFIHATSVFRNSDKLKNSDIIIFDTSYNSHSAYYKLKSYGLKIYRISTSNLDRIKNLSK
;
A
#
# COMPACT_ATOMS: atom_id res chain seq x y z
N MET A 1 -0.22 -13.51 -40.97
CA MET A 1 -1.28 -12.55 -40.56
C MET A 1 -2.64 -13.20 -40.27
N ALA A 2 -3.03 -14.25 -40.99
CA ALA A 2 -4.30 -14.98 -40.83
C ALA A 2 -4.54 -15.59 -39.41
N ARG A 3 -3.58 -16.38 -38.88
CA ARG A 3 -3.70 -16.99 -37.54
C ARG A 3 -3.94 -16.01 -36.39
N ASN A 4 -3.41 -14.78 -36.47
CA ASN A 4 -3.66 -13.74 -35.45
C ASN A 4 -5.04 -13.06 -35.60
N ASN A 5 -5.65 -13.07 -36.79
CA ASN A 5 -7.04 -12.61 -36.97
C ASN A 5 -8.02 -13.62 -36.38
N GLU A 6 -7.74 -14.91 -36.55
CA GLU A 6 -8.57 -16.00 -36.01
C GLU A 6 -8.65 -15.97 -34.49
N LYS A 7 -7.52 -15.80 -33.78
CA LYS A 7 -7.52 -15.68 -32.32
C LYS A 7 -8.32 -14.48 -31.81
N ILE A 8 -8.23 -13.34 -32.50
CA ILE A 8 -8.95 -12.11 -32.13
C ILE A 8 -10.46 -12.26 -32.37
N SER A 9 -10.84 -12.79 -33.53
CA SER A 9 -12.24 -13.07 -33.85
C SER A 9 -12.84 -14.10 -32.87
N LEU A 10 -12.05 -15.12 -32.48
CA LEU A 10 -12.48 -16.11 -31.49
C LEU A 10 -12.70 -15.48 -30.11
N LEU A 11 -11.81 -14.59 -29.65
CA LEU A 11 -11.98 -13.90 -28.37
C LEU A 11 -13.23 -13.01 -28.38
N ILE A 12 -13.45 -12.24 -29.45
CA ILE A 12 -14.66 -11.42 -29.62
C ILE A 12 -15.91 -12.31 -29.54
N LYS A 13 -15.94 -13.43 -30.26
CA LYS A 13 -17.06 -14.38 -30.22
C LYS A 13 -17.28 -14.97 -28.83
N LYS A 14 -16.22 -15.39 -28.13
CA LYS A 14 -16.31 -15.92 -26.77
C LYS A 14 -16.88 -14.89 -25.80
N LEU A 15 -16.39 -13.66 -25.83
CA LEU A 15 -16.90 -12.57 -24.98
C LEU A 15 -18.37 -12.27 -25.30
N LYS A 16 -18.73 -12.08 -26.57
CA LYS A 16 -20.11 -11.81 -26.99
C LYS A 16 -21.08 -12.95 -26.72
N SER A 17 -20.60 -14.20 -26.67
CA SER A 17 -21.44 -15.34 -26.29
C SER A 17 -21.83 -15.35 -24.82
N ILE A 18 -21.09 -14.63 -23.97
CA ILE A 18 -21.45 -14.44 -22.55
C ILE A 18 -22.48 -13.30 -22.45
N ASN A 19 -22.17 -12.15 -23.05
CA ASN A 19 -23.11 -11.04 -23.21
C ASN A 19 -22.73 -10.22 -24.46
N GLU A 20 -23.71 -9.90 -25.30
CA GLU A 20 -23.47 -9.14 -26.54
C GLU A 20 -22.90 -7.73 -26.30
N ASN A 21 -23.22 -7.14 -25.14
CA ASN A 21 -22.86 -5.79 -24.71
C ASN A 21 -21.62 -5.74 -23.80
N ILE A 22 -20.92 -6.87 -23.57
CA ILE A 22 -19.77 -6.94 -22.65
C ILE A 22 -18.65 -5.93 -22.96
N PHE A 23 -18.48 -5.53 -24.23
CA PHE A 23 -17.51 -4.51 -24.58
C PHE A 23 -17.91 -3.11 -24.10
N PHE A 24 -19.21 -2.80 -24.02
CA PHE A 24 -19.67 -1.57 -23.39
C PHE A 24 -19.36 -1.57 -21.90
N ASP A 25 -19.65 -2.66 -21.20
CA ASP A 25 -19.29 -2.84 -19.79
C ASP A 25 -17.79 -2.66 -19.57
N LEU A 26 -16.96 -3.33 -20.37
CA LEU A 26 -15.50 -3.24 -20.30
C LEU A 26 -14.99 -1.82 -20.55
N LEU A 27 -15.59 -1.05 -21.47
CA LEU A 27 -15.20 0.34 -21.70
C LEU A 27 -15.57 1.21 -20.50
N ILE A 28 -16.78 1.06 -19.96
CA ILE A 28 -17.27 1.79 -18.79
C ILE A 28 -16.39 1.51 -17.57
N ASP A 29 -15.95 0.26 -17.40
CA ASP A 29 -15.21 -0.16 -16.21
C ASP A 29 -13.71 0.02 -16.30
N ASN A 30 -13.13 0.07 -17.50
CA ASN A 30 -11.69 0.25 -17.67
C ASN A 30 -11.27 1.69 -17.94
N LEU A 31 -12.19 2.57 -18.37
CA LEU A 31 -11.80 3.86 -18.93
C LEU A 31 -12.64 5.02 -18.39
N ASN A 32 -11.94 6.03 -17.88
CA ASN A 32 -12.53 7.36 -17.73
C ASN A 32 -12.34 8.18 -19.03
N ASN A 33 -13.00 9.33 -19.11
CA ASN A 33 -12.97 10.17 -20.31
C ASN A 33 -11.55 10.62 -20.69
N GLU A 34 -10.68 10.86 -19.71
CA GLU A 34 -9.29 11.24 -19.93
C GLU A 34 -8.48 10.09 -20.56
N VAL A 35 -8.61 8.88 -20.01
CA VAL A 35 -7.93 7.68 -20.52
C VAL A 35 -8.46 7.29 -21.90
N LEU A 36 -9.78 7.39 -22.12
CA LEU A 36 -10.41 7.23 -23.43
C LEU A 36 -9.78 8.17 -24.46
N GLU A 37 -9.70 9.47 -24.14
CA GLU A 37 -9.10 10.46 -25.04
C GLU A 37 -7.63 10.18 -25.33
N LYS A 38 -6.86 9.84 -24.29
CA LYS A 38 -5.44 9.57 -24.43
C LYS A 38 -5.14 8.31 -25.25
N LYS A 39 -5.99 7.28 -25.18
CA LYS A 39 -5.76 5.97 -25.80
C LYS A 39 -6.40 5.81 -27.17
N PHE A 40 -7.59 6.40 -27.36
CA PHE A 40 -8.39 6.26 -28.57
C PHE A 40 -8.60 7.58 -29.32
N GLY A 41 -8.12 8.71 -28.79
CA GLY A 41 -8.20 10.02 -29.43
C GLY A 41 -9.42 10.84 -29.00
N LYS A 42 -9.46 12.09 -29.45
CA LYS A 42 -10.58 13.03 -29.25
C LYS A 42 -11.83 12.55 -30.00
N PRO A 43 -13.04 12.88 -29.51
CA PRO A 43 -14.25 12.59 -30.27
C PRO A 43 -14.23 13.40 -31.57
N PHE A 44 -14.81 12.85 -32.64
CA PHE A 44 -14.85 13.49 -33.95
C PHE A 44 -15.59 14.84 -33.94
N ASN A 45 -16.45 15.09 -32.94
CA ASN A 45 -17.20 16.33 -32.78
C ASN A 45 -17.36 16.72 -31.29
N LYS A 46 -17.23 18.00 -30.92
CA LYS A 46 -17.50 18.49 -29.55
C LYS A 46 -18.98 18.37 -29.15
N ASN A 47 -19.86 18.30 -30.16
CA ASN A 47 -21.31 18.13 -29.99
C ASN A 47 -21.77 16.67 -30.16
N SER A 48 -20.84 15.70 -30.25
CA SER A 48 -21.19 14.29 -30.32
C SER A 48 -22.00 13.88 -29.09
N ILE A 49 -23.02 13.05 -29.27
CA ILE A 49 -23.75 12.41 -28.17
C ILE A 49 -22.70 11.76 -27.24
N PHE A 50 -22.91 11.83 -25.93
CA PHE A 50 -21.95 11.47 -24.86
C PHE A 50 -21.34 10.05 -24.98
N PHE A 51 -21.75 9.23 -25.95
CA PHE A 51 -21.34 7.85 -26.19
C PHE A 51 -20.86 7.52 -27.61
N GLU A 52 -20.85 8.47 -28.56
CA GLU A 52 -20.49 8.17 -29.97
C GLU A 52 -19.11 7.52 -30.11
N ARG A 53 -18.14 7.93 -29.28
CA ARG A 53 -16.77 7.40 -29.31
C ARG A 53 -16.74 5.95 -28.82
N GLU A 54 -17.43 5.65 -27.73
CA GLU A 54 -17.55 4.31 -27.18
C GLU A 54 -18.27 3.38 -28.15
N ILE A 55 -19.35 3.85 -28.79
CA ILE A 55 -20.05 3.13 -29.86
C ILE A 55 -19.11 2.82 -31.02
N GLU A 56 -18.32 3.80 -31.46
CA GLU A 56 -17.36 3.62 -32.55
C GLU A 56 -16.24 2.63 -32.18
N ILE A 57 -15.71 2.69 -30.95
CA ILE A 57 -14.72 1.74 -30.46
C ILE A 57 -15.29 0.32 -30.51
N VAL A 58 -16.52 0.10 -30.00
CA VAL A 58 -17.16 -1.22 -30.05
C VAL A 58 -17.42 -1.65 -31.49
N LYS A 59 -17.87 -0.74 -32.36
CA LYS A 59 -18.04 -1.03 -33.80
C LYS A 59 -16.74 -1.48 -34.45
N LYS A 60 -15.62 -0.82 -34.15
CA LYS A 60 -14.29 -1.22 -34.64
C LYS A 60 -13.89 -2.60 -34.11
N ILE A 61 -14.19 -2.92 -32.86
CA ILE A 61 -13.96 -4.25 -32.29
C ILE A 61 -14.83 -5.30 -33.01
N ASP A 62 -16.10 -5.01 -33.27
CA ASP A 62 -17.02 -5.89 -34.00
C ASP A 62 -16.54 -6.19 -35.42
N GLU A 63 -15.98 -5.19 -36.09
CA GLU A 63 -15.28 -5.31 -37.38
C GLU A 63 -13.96 -6.11 -37.28
N SER A 64 -13.66 -6.70 -36.12
CA SER A 64 -12.43 -7.46 -35.82
C SER A 64 -11.15 -6.62 -35.96
N ASN A 65 -11.24 -5.30 -35.69
CA ASN A 65 -10.07 -4.43 -35.68
C ASN A 65 -9.15 -4.78 -34.50
N LYS A 66 -8.02 -5.40 -34.83
CA LYS A 66 -7.05 -5.90 -33.86
C LYS A 66 -6.46 -4.81 -32.96
N GLU A 67 -6.27 -3.60 -33.49
CA GLU A 67 -5.60 -2.53 -32.75
C GLU A 67 -6.46 -2.07 -31.58
N PHE A 68 -7.76 -1.88 -31.83
CA PHE A 68 -8.72 -1.44 -30.81
C PHE A 68 -8.88 -2.48 -29.72
N LEU A 69 -9.06 -3.76 -30.08
CA LEU A 69 -9.19 -4.82 -29.09
C LEU A 69 -7.90 -5.00 -28.27
N ARG A 70 -6.72 -4.97 -28.90
CA ARG A 70 -5.45 -5.07 -28.17
C ARG A 70 -5.26 -3.93 -27.18
N LYS A 71 -5.56 -2.69 -27.58
CA LYS A 71 -5.53 -1.54 -26.65
C LYS A 71 -6.41 -1.79 -25.43
N LEU A 72 -7.63 -2.30 -25.62
CA LEU A 72 -8.53 -2.60 -24.51
C LEU A 72 -7.99 -3.74 -23.63
N ILE A 73 -7.48 -4.82 -24.22
CA ILE A 73 -6.86 -5.94 -23.49
C ILE A 73 -5.68 -5.44 -22.66
N ASP A 74 -4.78 -4.67 -23.26
CA ASP A 74 -3.58 -4.17 -22.60
C ASP A 74 -3.94 -3.27 -21.40
N ILE A 75 -4.97 -2.43 -21.54
CA ILE A 75 -5.45 -1.58 -20.46
C ILE A 75 -6.04 -2.43 -19.32
N ASN A 76 -6.94 -3.35 -19.64
CA ASN A 76 -7.61 -4.23 -18.68
C ASN A 76 -6.59 -5.10 -17.93
N ASN A 77 -5.71 -5.77 -18.66
CA ASN A 77 -4.76 -6.72 -18.09
C ASN A 77 -3.67 -5.99 -17.29
N SER A 78 -3.15 -4.86 -17.79
CA SER A 78 -2.21 -4.05 -17.02
C SER A 78 -2.84 -3.53 -15.73
N TYR A 79 -4.13 -3.25 -15.71
CA TYR A 79 -4.83 -2.81 -14.51
C TYR A 79 -4.90 -3.94 -13.48
N ILE A 80 -5.40 -5.11 -13.89
CA ILE A 80 -5.54 -6.30 -13.03
C ILE A 80 -4.17 -6.75 -12.49
N GLU A 81 -3.17 -6.86 -13.36
CA GLU A 81 -1.84 -7.32 -12.95
C GLU A 81 -1.19 -6.35 -11.95
N LYS A 82 -1.22 -5.04 -12.23
CA LYS A 82 -0.56 -4.05 -11.36
C LYS A 82 -1.29 -3.85 -10.04
N LYS A 83 -2.60 -3.66 -10.09
CA LYS A 83 -3.38 -3.29 -8.91
C LYS A 83 -3.79 -4.49 -8.06
N TYR A 84 -3.95 -5.66 -8.68
CA TYR A 84 -4.55 -6.80 -7.99
C TYR A 84 -3.56 -7.94 -7.78
N LEU A 85 -2.92 -8.45 -8.84
CA LEU A 85 -2.04 -9.61 -8.73
C LEU A 85 -0.67 -9.29 -8.13
N ASN A 86 -0.06 -8.17 -8.52
CA ASN A 86 1.27 -7.78 -8.02
C ASN A 86 1.21 -7.12 -6.64
N ALA A 87 0.13 -6.39 -6.32
CA ALA A 87 -0.04 -5.74 -5.02
C ALA A 87 -0.28 -6.75 -3.89
N LYS A 88 -0.98 -7.86 -4.16
CA LYS A 88 -1.31 -8.89 -3.16
C LYS A 88 -0.20 -9.92 -2.89
N LYS A 89 1.03 -9.78 -3.44
CA LYS A 89 2.22 -10.64 -3.21
C LYS A 89 1.88 -12.09 -2.80
N ASN A 90 1.73 -12.94 -3.82
CA ASN A 90 1.56 -14.41 -3.80
C ASN A 90 0.12 -14.94 -3.94
N LEU A 91 -0.11 -15.44 -5.16
CA LEU A 91 -0.89 -16.63 -5.54
C LEU A 91 -1.76 -17.24 -4.44
N ASN A 92 -3.01 -16.80 -4.38
CA ASN A 92 -4.20 -17.65 -4.41
C ASN A 92 -5.38 -16.69 -4.39
N LEU A 93 -5.78 -16.23 -5.58
CA LEU A 93 -7.01 -15.48 -5.73
C LEU A 93 -8.17 -16.41 -5.34
N VAL A 94 -8.77 -16.22 -4.18
CA VAL A 94 -9.92 -17.03 -3.74
C VAL A 94 -11.21 -16.30 -4.10
N LYS A 95 -12.30 -17.05 -4.34
CA LYS A 95 -13.61 -16.50 -4.72
C LYS A 95 -14.07 -15.41 -3.75
N GLU A 96 -13.88 -15.60 -2.45
CA GLU A 96 -14.25 -14.62 -1.42
C GLU A 96 -13.51 -13.29 -1.56
N ASP A 97 -12.24 -13.30 -1.97
CA ASP A 97 -11.48 -12.07 -2.21
C ASP A 97 -11.93 -11.36 -3.49
N CYS A 98 -12.39 -12.10 -4.49
CA CYS A 98 -13.01 -11.52 -5.68
C CYS A 98 -14.37 -10.88 -5.33
N LEU A 99 -15.22 -11.58 -4.57
CA LEU A 99 -16.53 -11.06 -4.14
C LEU A 99 -16.39 -9.75 -3.39
N LYS A 100 -15.46 -9.67 -2.42
CA LYS A 100 -15.21 -8.43 -1.68
C LYS A 100 -14.83 -7.27 -2.60
N GLU A 101 -14.11 -7.53 -3.69
CA GLU A 101 -13.66 -6.47 -4.62
C GLU A 101 -14.75 -6.08 -5.61
N PHE A 102 -15.57 -7.04 -6.04
CA PHE A 102 -16.79 -6.81 -6.81
C PHE A 102 -17.79 -5.97 -6.01
N GLU A 103 -17.79 -6.12 -4.68
CA GLU A 103 -18.57 -5.30 -3.75
C GLU A 103 -17.90 -3.95 -3.45
N ARG A 104 -16.56 -3.87 -3.36
CA ARG A 104 -15.88 -2.73 -2.70
C ARG A 104 -15.65 -1.47 -3.49
N ASP A 105 -15.67 -1.47 -4.81
CA ASP A 105 -15.32 -0.26 -5.55
C ASP A 105 -15.80 -0.40 -6.99
N LYS A 106 -17.11 -0.35 -7.22
CA LYS A 106 -17.64 -0.54 -8.58
C LYS A 106 -17.09 0.56 -9.50
N ILE A 107 -16.77 0.29 -10.76
CA ILE A 107 -16.35 1.22 -11.85
C ILE A 107 -15.12 2.13 -11.63
N LEU A 108 -14.01 1.81 -12.31
CA LEU A 108 -12.80 2.65 -12.41
C LEU A 108 -13.10 4.06 -12.93
N ARG A 109 -14.04 4.19 -13.89
CA ARG A 109 -14.38 5.47 -14.52
C ARG A 109 -14.75 6.57 -13.54
N VAL A 110 -15.35 6.21 -12.42
CA VAL A 110 -15.86 7.17 -11.42
C VAL A 110 -14.94 7.22 -10.20
N ASN A 111 -14.45 6.07 -9.71
CA ASN A 111 -13.68 6.02 -8.45
C ASN A 111 -12.16 5.89 -8.65
N GLY A 112 -11.70 5.55 -9.87
CA GLY A 112 -10.28 5.29 -10.16
C GLY A 112 -9.72 4.00 -9.54
N ARG A 113 -10.57 3.17 -8.92
CA ARG A 113 -10.26 1.85 -8.33
C ARG A 113 -11.49 0.94 -8.45
N GLY A 114 -11.31 -0.37 -8.24
CA GLY A 114 -12.36 -1.37 -8.44
C GLY A 114 -11.97 -2.60 -9.23
N LEU A 115 -12.74 -3.67 -9.14
CA LEU A 115 -12.63 -4.82 -10.03
C LEU A 115 -14.04 -5.34 -10.32
N ASN A 116 -14.37 -5.59 -11.59
CA ASN A 116 -15.67 -6.12 -11.98
C ASN A 116 -15.54 -7.49 -12.68
N PRO A 117 -16.58 -8.35 -12.62
CA PRO A 117 -16.56 -9.69 -13.22
C PRO A 117 -16.16 -9.72 -14.70
N GLU A 118 -16.67 -8.81 -15.53
CA GLU A 118 -16.37 -8.69 -16.96
C GLU A 118 -14.88 -8.42 -17.23
N GLN A 119 -14.22 -7.62 -16.39
CA GLN A 119 -12.79 -7.35 -16.49
C GLN A 119 -11.98 -8.62 -16.23
N MET A 120 -12.41 -9.43 -15.26
CA MET A 120 -11.81 -10.72 -14.95
C MET A 120 -12.08 -11.76 -16.06
N ILE A 121 -13.30 -11.80 -16.61
CA ILE A 121 -13.62 -12.64 -17.77
C ILE A 121 -12.69 -12.29 -18.94
N MET A 122 -12.52 -11.00 -19.24
CA MET A 122 -11.62 -10.54 -20.30
C MET A 122 -10.16 -10.96 -20.01
N TYR A 123 -9.71 -10.83 -18.77
CA TYR A 123 -8.37 -11.24 -18.36
C TYR A 123 -8.15 -12.73 -18.57
N VAL A 124 -9.04 -13.57 -18.04
CA VAL A 124 -8.95 -15.03 -18.15
C VAL A 124 -8.95 -15.47 -19.61
N LEU A 125 -9.90 -14.96 -20.42
CA LEU A 125 -10.02 -15.34 -21.83
C LEU A 125 -8.88 -14.83 -22.72
N SER A 126 -8.16 -13.79 -22.31
CA SER A 126 -7.04 -13.21 -23.08
C SER A 126 -5.67 -13.73 -22.65
N THR A 127 -5.54 -14.26 -21.43
CA THR A 127 -4.27 -14.73 -20.86
C THR A 127 -4.21 -16.22 -20.59
N ASP A 128 -5.36 -16.90 -20.55
CA ASP A 128 -5.52 -18.28 -20.08
C ASP A 128 -5.05 -18.50 -18.63
N ASN A 129 -4.97 -17.42 -17.83
CA ASN A 129 -4.73 -17.48 -16.38
C ASN A 129 -6.06 -17.53 -15.62
N LEU A 130 -6.11 -18.20 -14.45
CA LEU A 130 -7.29 -18.29 -13.59
C LEU A 130 -8.52 -18.93 -14.28
N VAL A 131 -8.28 -19.85 -15.20
CA VAL A 131 -9.33 -20.52 -16.00
C VAL A 131 -10.33 -21.25 -15.09
N GLU A 132 -9.86 -21.79 -13.96
CA GLU A 132 -10.66 -22.43 -12.93
C GLU A 132 -11.71 -21.50 -12.27
N LEU A 133 -11.54 -20.19 -12.37
CA LEU A 133 -12.47 -19.19 -11.85
C LEU A 133 -13.39 -18.59 -12.94
N LEU A 134 -13.22 -18.98 -14.21
CA LEU A 134 -13.96 -18.39 -15.32
C LEU A 134 -15.48 -18.51 -15.14
N ASP A 135 -15.95 -19.70 -14.76
CA ASP A 135 -17.39 -19.94 -14.61
C ASP A 135 -17.96 -19.17 -13.40
N PHE A 136 -17.18 -19.05 -12.31
CA PHE A 136 -17.54 -18.17 -11.20
C PHE A 136 -17.67 -16.70 -11.64
N PHE A 137 -16.73 -16.18 -12.43
CA PHE A 137 -16.84 -14.80 -12.93
C PHE A 137 -18.04 -14.61 -13.86
N LYS A 138 -18.36 -15.62 -14.70
CA LYS A 138 -19.59 -15.58 -15.51
C LYS A 138 -20.83 -15.55 -14.63
N GLU A 139 -20.92 -16.38 -13.60
CA GLU A 139 -22.05 -16.40 -12.66
C GLU A 139 -22.25 -15.03 -12.00
N GLU A 140 -21.20 -14.41 -11.48
CA GLU A 140 -21.30 -13.07 -10.88
C GLU A 140 -21.67 -11.99 -11.90
N TYR A 141 -21.14 -12.08 -13.13
CA TYR A 141 -21.53 -11.17 -14.20
C TYR A 141 -23.01 -11.35 -14.58
N PHE A 142 -23.52 -12.58 -14.67
CA PHE A 142 -24.93 -12.84 -14.98
C PHE A 142 -25.88 -12.28 -13.91
N LYS A 143 -25.52 -12.38 -12.62
CA LYS A 143 -26.31 -11.74 -11.55
C LYS A 143 -26.42 -10.22 -11.75
N TYR A 144 -25.34 -9.57 -12.19
CA TYR A 144 -25.36 -8.16 -12.52
C TYR A 144 -26.27 -7.86 -13.72
N ILE A 145 -26.17 -8.67 -14.79
CA ILE A 145 -27.01 -8.51 -15.98
C ILE A 145 -28.50 -8.69 -15.67
N GLU A 146 -28.87 -9.68 -14.85
CA GLU A 146 -30.26 -9.88 -14.43
C GLU A 146 -30.83 -8.65 -13.72
N LYS A 147 -30.05 -8.04 -12.82
CA LYS A 147 -30.47 -6.80 -12.12
C LYS A 147 -30.57 -5.61 -13.07
N LEU A 148 -29.64 -5.49 -14.02
CA LEU A 148 -29.67 -4.46 -15.06
C LEU A 148 -30.94 -4.58 -15.91
N GLU A 149 -31.31 -5.79 -16.34
CA GLU A 149 -32.52 -6.05 -17.13
C GLU A 149 -33.81 -5.84 -16.32
N GLU A 150 -33.81 -6.20 -15.04
CA GLU A 150 -34.91 -5.87 -14.14
C GLU A 150 -35.08 -4.34 -14.01
N ASN A 151 -33.98 -3.60 -13.86
CA ASN A 151 -34.00 -2.16 -13.79
C ASN A 151 -34.48 -1.52 -15.10
N LYS A 152 -34.00 -2.02 -16.25
CA LYS A 152 -34.46 -1.59 -17.58
C LYS A 152 -35.96 -1.74 -17.71
N ARG A 153 -36.51 -2.91 -17.36
CA ARG A 153 -37.97 -3.16 -17.38
C ARG A 153 -38.73 -2.19 -16.48
N LYS A 154 -38.28 -1.96 -15.25
CA LYS A 154 -38.91 -1.01 -14.32
C LYS A 154 -38.92 0.43 -14.87
N ILE A 155 -37.88 0.85 -15.58
CA ILE A 155 -37.82 2.17 -16.22
C ILE A 155 -38.82 2.23 -17.38
N LEU A 156 -38.84 1.21 -18.26
CA LEU A 156 -39.74 1.17 -19.41
C LEU A 156 -41.23 1.06 -19.01
N GLU A 157 -41.54 0.44 -17.88
CA GLU A 157 -42.90 0.40 -17.33
C GLU A 157 -43.37 1.77 -16.81
N LYS A 158 -42.45 2.60 -16.32
CA LYS A 158 -42.75 3.95 -15.83
C LYS A 158 -42.81 4.97 -16.96
N GLU A 159 -41.91 4.87 -17.93
CA GLU A 159 -41.72 5.84 -19.01
C GLU A 159 -42.23 5.29 -20.34
N LEU A 160 -43.53 5.46 -20.61
CA LEU A 160 -44.20 4.91 -21.79
C LEU A 160 -43.54 5.35 -23.11
N PHE A 161 -43.03 6.59 -23.19
CA PHE A 161 -42.35 7.07 -24.39
C PHE A 161 -41.05 6.31 -24.67
N LEU A 162 -40.28 5.94 -23.62
CA LEU A 162 -39.05 5.15 -23.80
C LEU A 162 -39.38 3.75 -24.27
N LYS A 163 -40.48 3.18 -23.77
CA LYS A 163 -40.97 1.88 -24.21
C LYS A 163 -41.28 1.88 -25.71
N GLU A 164 -42.02 2.88 -26.19
CA GLU A 164 -42.32 3.02 -27.63
C GLU A 164 -41.04 3.16 -28.47
N VAL A 165 -40.09 3.99 -28.02
CA VAL A 165 -38.81 4.19 -28.72
C VAL A 165 -37.99 2.89 -28.75
N VAL A 166 -37.89 2.16 -27.64
CA VAL A 166 -37.16 0.88 -27.59
C VAL A 166 -37.81 -0.17 -28.47
N GLU A 167 -39.14 -0.29 -28.43
CA GLU A 167 -39.88 -1.20 -29.32
C GLU A 167 -39.60 -0.87 -30.79
N GLU A 168 -39.60 0.41 -31.18
CA GLU A 168 -39.26 0.83 -32.55
C GLU A 168 -37.80 0.50 -32.93
N LEU A 169 -36.85 0.61 -32.00
CA LEU A 169 -35.43 0.28 -32.22
C LEU A 169 -35.16 -1.23 -32.27
N GLU A 170 -35.98 -2.03 -31.61
CA GLU A 170 -35.89 -3.49 -31.63
C GLU A 170 -36.65 -4.08 -32.82
N ASN A 171 -37.65 -3.37 -33.34
CA ASN A 171 -38.50 -3.86 -34.41
C ASN A 171 -37.74 -4.08 -35.74
N GLN A 172 -37.48 -5.32 -36.12
CA GLN A 172 -36.85 -5.64 -37.41
C GLN A 172 -37.82 -5.57 -38.60
N ASP A 173 -39.11 -5.33 -38.36
CA ASP A 173 -40.14 -5.30 -39.41
C ASP A 173 -39.79 -4.30 -40.50
N LEU A 174 -39.24 -3.12 -40.18
CA LEU A 174 -38.90 -2.14 -41.21
C LEU A 174 -37.79 -2.62 -42.17
N GLU A 175 -36.73 -3.24 -41.63
CA GLU A 175 -35.65 -3.82 -42.45
C GLU A 175 -36.16 -4.97 -43.29
N LYS A 176 -37.03 -5.79 -42.70
CA LYS A 176 -37.67 -6.91 -43.39
C LYS A 176 -38.63 -6.43 -44.48
N GLU A 177 -39.49 -5.45 -44.20
CA GLU A 177 -40.42 -4.83 -45.15
C GLU A 177 -39.65 -4.14 -46.29
N PHE A 178 -38.53 -3.49 -45.98
CA PHE A 178 -37.63 -2.92 -46.97
C PHE A 178 -37.04 -4.00 -47.87
N GLN A 179 -36.57 -5.11 -47.30
CA GLN A 179 -36.06 -6.23 -48.08
C GLN A 179 -37.16 -6.92 -48.90
N GLU A 180 -38.36 -7.06 -48.36
CA GLU A 180 -39.53 -7.56 -49.08
C GLU A 180 -39.95 -6.63 -50.22
N CYS A 181 -39.75 -5.31 -50.09
CA CYS A 181 -39.93 -4.35 -51.17
C CYS A 181 -38.92 -4.60 -52.30
N LEU A 182 -37.64 -4.77 -51.96
CA LEU A 182 -36.59 -5.08 -52.94
C LEU A 182 -36.82 -6.43 -53.65
N ASP A 183 -37.30 -7.43 -52.90
CA ASP A 183 -37.62 -8.76 -53.40
C ASP A 183 -38.95 -8.81 -54.19
N THR A 184 -39.66 -7.69 -54.36
CA THR A 184 -41.01 -7.59 -54.97
C THR A 184 -42.08 -8.45 -54.28
N LYS A 185 -41.83 -8.86 -53.03
CA LYS A 185 -42.74 -9.66 -52.20
C LYS A 185 -43.67 -8.79 -51.35
N TYR A 186 -43.35 -7.51 -51.21
CA TYR A 186 -44.13 -6.57 -50.42
C TYR A 186 -45.54 -6.35 -51.01
N LYS A 187 -46.55 -6.87 -50.31
CA LYS A 187 -47.97 -6.71 -50.68
C LYS A 187 -48.57 -5.57 -49.89
N ASN A 188 -48.62 -4.39 -50.50
CA ASN A 188 -49.25 -3.23 -49.87
C ASN A 188 -50.77 -3.46 -49.73
N VAL A 189 -51.29 -3.43 -48.50
CA VAL A 189 -52.69 -3.78 -48.17
C VAL A 189 -53.70 -2.68 -48.58
N LYS A 190 -53.25 -1.48 -48.95
CA LYS A 190 -54.12 -0.39 -49.43
C LYS A 190 -53.86 -0.10 -50.91
N LYS A 191 -54.93 -0.13 -51.74
CA LYS A 191 -54.92 0.40 -53.13
C LYS A 191 -54.45 1.86 -53.10
N ARG A 192 -53.15 2.10 -53.27
CA ARG A 192 -52.60 3.45 -53.40
C ARG A 192 -53.02 4.00 -54.75
N ASN A 193 -53.46 5.25 -54.77
CA ASN A 193 -53.73 5.97 -56.01
C ASN A 193 -52.38 6.30 -56.68
N LEU A 194 -51.99 5.52 -57.68
CA LEU A 194 -50.71 5.64 -58.39
C LEU A 194 -50.62 6.94 -59.18
N GLU A 195 -51.73 7.45 -59.72
CA GLU A 195 -51.78 8.75 -60.42
C GLU A 195 -51.47 9.90 -59.47
N LYS A 196 -51.98 9.85 -58.23
CA LYS A 196 -51.67 10.86 -57.20
C LYS A 196 -50.19 10.83 -56.81
N LEU A 197 -49.57 9.65 -56.78
CA LEU A 197 -48.13 9.50 -56.53
C LEU A 197 -47.30 10.02 -57.71
N SER A 198 -47.67 9.70 -58.96
CA SER A 198 -47.03 10.24 -60.16
C SER A 198 -47.01 11.76 -60.14
N LYS A 199 -48.16 12.40 -59.86
CA LYS A 199 -48.25 13.87 -59.77
C LYS A 199 -47.41 14.45 -58.62
N LYS A 200 -47.43 13.80 -57.45
CA LYS A 200 -46.69 14.29 -56.27
C LYS A 200 -45.18 14.30 -56.48
N TYR A 201 -44.65 13.24 -57.11
CA TYR A 201 -43.21 13.05 -57.30
C TYR A 201 -42.74 13.37 -58.73
N ASN A 202 -43.63 13.90 -59.57
CA ASN A 202 -43.38 14.20 -60.99
C ASN A 202 -42.80 13.01 -61.77
N LEU A 203 -43.38 11.82 -61.56
CA LEU A 203 -42.93 10.56 -62.18
C LEU A 203 -43.78 10.24 -63.41
N GLU A 204 -43.14 9.76 -64.47
CA GLU A 204 -43.86 9.21 -65.62
C GLU A 204 -44.41 7.83 -65.25
N PHE A 205 -45.74 7.68 -65.28
CA PHE A 205 -46.43 6.43 -64.95
C PHE A 205 -46.75 5.63 -66.22
N ASN A 206 -46.25 4.41 -66.30
CA ASN A 206 -46.59 3.49 -67.38
C ASN A 206 -47.82 2.67 -66.96
N GLU A 207 -48.98 3.06 -67.49
CA GLU A 207 -50.26 2.42 -67.16
C GLU A 207 -50.31 0.93 -67.53
N LYS A 208 -49.64 0.51 -68.61
CA LYS A 208 -49.66 -0.90 -69.08
C LYS A 208 -48.91 -1.82 -68.12
N GLN A 209 -47.77 -1.38 -67.61
CA GLN A 209 -46.94 -2.15 -66.69
C GLN A 209 -47.22 -1.84 -65.21
N ARG A 210 -48.04 -0.81 -64.94
CA ARG A 210 -48.35 -0.26 -63.61
C ARG A 210 -47.11 0.06 -62.77
N ASN A 211 -46.07 0.57 -63.41
CA ASN A 211 -44.81 1.00 -62.79
C ASN A 211 -44.52 2.48 -63.10
N PHE A 212 -43.59 3.07 -62.36
CA PHE A 212 -43.08 4.41 -62.61
C PHE A 212 -41.72 4.31 -63.30
N ASN A 213 -41.47 5.17 -64.28
CA ASN A 213 -40.11 5.46 -64.72
C ASN A 213 -39.51 6.45 -63.71
N VAL A 214 -38.44 6.03 -63.03
CA VAL A 214 -37.78 6.80 -61.98
C VAL A 214 -36.35 7.11 -62.43
N SER A 215 -35.89 8.34 -62.19
CA SER A 215 -34.51 8.71 -62.56
C SER A 215 -33.51 7.97 -61.68
N ALA A 216 -32.31 7.74 -62.22
CA ALA A 216 -31.24 7.09 -61.47
C ALA A 216 -30.84 7.92 -60.23
N GLU A 217 -30.87 9.25 -60.33
CA GLU A 217 -30.56 10.16 -59.22
C GLU A 217 -31.55 10.02 -58.06
N PHE A 218 -32.85 9.83 -58.35
CA PHE A 218 -33.85 9.64 -57.32
C PHE A 218 -33.63 8.32 -56.56
N ILE A 219 -33.28 7.25 -57.27
CA ILE A 219 -32.93 5.96 -56.66
C ILE A 219 -31.66 6.08 -55.82
N SER A 220 -30.62 6.73 -56.34
CA SER A 220 -29.37 6.95 -55.59
C SER A 220 -29.60 7.77 -54.32
N PHE A 221 -30.38 8.86 -54.40
CA PHE A 221 -30.74 9.66 -53.23
C PHE A 221 -31.50 8.82 -52.18
N PHE A 222 -32.46 8.01 -52.62
CA PHE A 222 -33.23 7.15 -51.72
C PHE A 222 -32.35 6.09 -51.05
N ASP A 223 -31.47 5.43 -51.81
CA ASP A 223 -30.50 4.45 -51.28
C ASP A 223 -29.57 5.08 -50.24
N GLU A 224 -29.02 6.26 -50.51
CA GLU A 224 -28.21 7.01 -49.55
C GLU A 224 -28.99 7.34 -48.28
N LYS A 225 -30.23 7.84 -48.40
CA LYS A 225 -31.05 8.19 -47.24
C LYS A 225 -31.49 6.99 -46.42
N MET A 226 -31.78 5.87 -47.05
CA MET A 226 -32.10 4.62 -46.35
C MET A 226 -30.88 4.09 -45.59
N LYS A 227 -29.68 4.13 -46.19
CA LYS A 227 -28.43 3.78 -45.51
C LYS A 227 -28.17 4.67 -44.29
N GLU A 228 -28.34 5.98 -44.44
CA GLU A 228 -28.24 6.94 -43.33
C GLU A 228 -29.22 6.59 -42.20
N TYR A 229 -30.48 6.30 -42.54
CA TYR A 229 -31.51 5.96 -41.56
C TYR A 229 -31.19 4.68 -40.79
N PHE A 230 -30.84 3.58 -41.48
CA PHE A 230 -30.49 2.33 -40.81
C PHE A 230 -29.24 2.49 -39.93
N LEU A 231 -28.24 3.24 -40.38
CA LEU A 231 -27.06 3.55 -39.58
C LEU A 231 -27.41 4.37 -38.33
N MET A 232 -28.27 5.39 -38.48
CA MET A 232 -28.72 6.21 -37.35
C MET A 232 -29.48 5.38 -36.32
N ARG A 233 -30.37 4.50 -36.80
CA ARG A 233 -31.13 3.57 -35.96
C ARG A 233 -30.23 2.62 -35.19
N GLU A 234 -29.25 2.01 -35.86
CA GLU A 234 -28.26 1.13 -35.22
C GLU A 234 -27.45 1.88 -34.15
N ASN A 235 -26.96 3.07 -34.48
CA ASN A 235 -26.20 3.91 -33.54
C ASN A 235 -27.05 4.30 -32.33
N PHE A 236 -28.32 4.66 -32.54
CA PHE A 236 -29.22 5.01 -31.46
C PHE A 236 -29.49 3.82 -30.54
N LYS A 237 -29.73 2.62 -31.11
CA LYS A 237 -29.90 1.38 -30.33
C LYS A 237 -28.66 1.10 -29.47
N ARG A 238 -27.47 1.11 -30.07
CA ARG A 238 -26.20 0.91 -29.34
C ARG A 238 -25.98 1.98 -28.26
N GLY A 239 -26.29 3.24 -28.56
CA GLY A 239 -26.17 4.34 -27.61
C GLY A 239 -27.14 4.23 -26.44
N PHE A 240 -28.37 3.77 -26.69
CA PHE A 240 -29.35 3.50 -25.65
C PHE A 240 -28.88 2.39 -24.70
N GLU A 241 -28.35 1.28 -25.24
CA GLU A 241 -27.79 0.20 -24.40
C GLU A 241 -26.62 0.68 -23.56
N PHE A 242 -25.68 1.42 -24.15
CA PHE A 242 -24.56 1.99 -23.39
C PHE A 242 -25.05 2.93 -22.29
N PHE A 243 -26.00 3.83 -22.61
CA PHE A 243 -26.59 4.74 -21.64
C PHE A 243 -27.22 3.98 -20.47
N ASN A 244 -28.01 2.95 -20.76
CA ASN A 244 -28.68 2.13 -19.76
C ASN A 244 -27.67 1.45 -18.81
N ILE A 245 -26.65 0.81 -19.36
CA ILE A 245 -25.56 0.18 -18.58
C ILE A 245 -24.87 1.21 -17.69
N ASN A 246 -24.43 2.33 -18.28
CA ASN A 246 -23.68 3.35 -17.55
C ASN A 246 -24.54 4.02 -16.47
N SER A 247 -25.80 4.31 -16.76
CA SER A 247 -26.74 4.92 -15.81
C SER A 247 -27.04 3.99 -14.64
N TYR A 248 -27.29 2.70 -14.90
CA TYR A 248 -27.52 1.72 -13.84
C TYR A 248 -26.30 1.61 -12.91
N LYS A 249 -25.11 1.46 -13.49
CA LYS A 249 -23.85 1.39 -12.73
C LYS A 249 -23.61 2.65 -11.89
N VAL A 250 -23.94 3.85 -12.40
CA VAL A 250 -23.86 5.11 -11.62
C VAL A 250 -24.90 5.14 -10.49
N SER A 251 -26.13 4.71 -10.75
CA SER A 251 -27.21 4.69 -9.74
C SER A 251 -26.94 3.70 -8.60
N GLU A 252 -26.31 2.55 -8.87
CA GLU A 252 -25.85 1.64 -7.79
C GLU A 252 -24.93 2.37 -6.81
N LYS A 253 -24.00 3.18 -7.33
CA LYS A 253 -23.08 3.93 -6.46
C LYS A 253 -23.73 5.04 -5.67
N GLU A 254 -24.70 5.72 -6.28
CA GLU A 254 -25.43 6.78 -5.60
C GLU A 254 -26.09 6.23 -4.33
N ARG A 255 -26.68 5.02 -4.42
CA ARG A 255 -27.24 4.32 -3.26
C ARG A 255 -26.17 3.96 -2.22
N ASP A 256 -25.03 3.40 -2.64
CA ASP A 256 -23.93 3.08 -1.72
C ASP A 256 -23.42 4.33 -0.98
N LEU A 257 -23.36 5.48 -1.68
CA LEU A 257 -22.96 6.77 -1.08
C LEU A 257 -24.01 7.31 -0.10
N GLU A 258 -25.29 7.18 -0.41
CA GLU A 258 -26.39 7.55 0.50
C GLU A 258 -26.33 6.75 1.82
N GLU A 259 -26.03 5.45 1.74
CA GLU A 259 -25.85 4.60 2.93
C GLU A 259 -24.67 5.08 3.78
N ILE A 260 -23.50 5.34 3.16
CA ILE A 260 -22.32 5.86 3.86
C ILE A 260 -22.59 7.22 4.51
N ILE A 261 -23.29 8.13 3.81
CA ILE A 261 -23.65 9.44 4.35
C ILE A 261 -24.54 9.27 5.58
N THR A 262 -25.52 8.37 5.53
CA THR A 262 -26.41 8.07 6.65
C THR A 262 -25.63 7.53 7.87
N GLU A 263 -24.67 6.63 7.64
CA GLU A 263 -23.79 6.13 8.70
C GLU A 263 -22.93 7.24 9.33
N ILE A 264 -22.34 8.11 8.51
CA ILE A 264 -21.55 9.26 8.97
C ILE A 264 -22.40 10.18 9.85
N GLU A 265 -23.62 10.51 9.42
CA GLU A 265 -24.54 11.33 10.21
C GLU A 265 -24.86 10.68 11.56
N GLY A 266 -25.05 9.35 11.60
CA GLY A 266 -25.21 8.59 12.85
C GLY A 266 -24.01 8.71 13.79
N ILE A 267 -22.80 8.49 13.27
CA ILE A 267 -21.54 8.61 14.03
C ILE A 267 -21.32 10.04 14.52
N GLU A 268 -21.66 11.06 13.74
CA GLU A 268 -21.56 12.46 14.16
C GLU A 268 -22.50 12.77 15.33
N GLN A 269 -23.72 12.23 15.35
CA GLN A 269 -24.64 12.38 16.47
C GLN A 269 -24.13 11.68 17.73
N GLU A 270 -23.60 10.45 17.59
CA GLU A 270 -22.98 9.73 18.70
C GLU A 270 -21.80 10.52 19.28
N ASN A 271 -20.93 11.07 18.43
CA ASN A 271 -19.81 11.90 18.86
C ASN A 271 -20.28 13.17 19.59
N LYS A 272 -21.33 13.85 19.12
CA LYS A 272 -21.94 14.99 19.83
C LYS A 272 -22.44 14.58 21.21
N PHE A 273 -23.11 13.43 21.31
CA PHE A 273 -23.59 12.90 22.58
C PHE A 273 -22.44 12.59 23.54
N LEU A 274 -21.40 11.88 23.08
CA LEU A 274 -20.22 11.54 23.88
C LEU A 274 -19.47 12.79 24.36
N ASN A 275 -19.26 13.77 23.48
CA ASN A 275 -18.64 15.04 23.85
C ASN A 275 -19.46 15.78 24.93
N SER A 276 -20.79 15.78 24.84
CA SER A 276 -21.64 16.37 25.87
C SER A 276 -21.53 15.64 27.23
N GLY A 277 -21.33 14.32 27.20
CA GLY A 277 -21.06 13.50 28.38
C GLY A 277 -19.69 13.82 28.99
N TYR A 278 -18.67 13.94 28.15
CA TYR A 278 -17.32 14.36 28.56
C TYR A 278 -17.34 15.71 29.26
N ASP A 279 -18.02 16.72 28.70
CA ASP A 279 -18.11 18.06 29.29
C ASP A 279 -18.79 18.05 30.68
N LYS A 280 -19.82 17.21 30.87
CA LYS A 280 -20.48 17.03 32.17
C LYS A 280 -19.52 16.43 33.19
N LEU A 281 -18.84 15.34 32.82
CA LEU A 281 -17.86 14.67 33.69
C LEU A 281 -16.67 15.58 34.01
N GLU A 282 -16.23 16.41 33.07
CA GLU A 282 -15.14 17.35 33.28
C GLU A 282 -15.52 18.42 34.32
N LYS A 283 -16.75 18.95 34.24
CA LYS A 283 -17.30 19.88 35.24
C LYS A 283 -17.41 19.25 36.62
N GLU A 284 -17.92 18.02 36.71
CA GLU A 284 -18.03 17.27 37.97
C GLU A 284 -16.66 17.01 38.59
N ASN A 285 -15.68 16.59 37.78
CA ASN A 285 -14.31 16.35 38.23
C ASN A 285 -13.63 17.63 38.73
N LYS A 286 -13.84 18.78 38.05
CA LYS A 286 -13.38 20.09 38.53
C LYS A 286 -13.95 20.42 39.92
N LYS A 287 -15.27 20.21 40.11
CA LYS A 287 -15.95 20.43 41.39
C LYS A 287 -15.41 19.53 42.51
N LEU A 288 -15.26 18.23 42.24
CA LEU A 288 -14.68 17.28 43.20
C LEU A 288 -13.24 17.65 43.59
N LYS A 289 -12.42 18.08 42.63
CA LYS A 289 -11.06 18.57 42.90
C LYS A 289 -11.04 19.81 43.78
N GLU A 290 -11.97 20.75 43.57
CA GLU A 290 -12.12 21.92 44.43
C GLU A 290 -12.57 21.56 45.85
N ASP A 291 -13.55 20.67 45.98
CA ASP A 291 -14.04 20.23 47.29
C ASP A 291 -12.95 19.45 48.06
N LEU A 292 -12.19 18.57 47.38
CA LEU A 292 -11.00 17.95 47.96
C LEU A 292 -9.98 18.98 48.44
N ARG A 293 -9.75 20.06 47.67
CA ARG A 293 -8.85 21.15 48.08
C ARG A 293 -9.33 21.88 49.33
N LYS A 294 -10.65 22.06 49.52
CA LYS A 294 -11.21 22.68 50.73
C LYS A 294 -11.01 21.82 51.98
N HIS A 295 -11.05 20.50 51.83
CA HIS A 295 -10.84 19.53 52.91
C HIS A 295 -9.36 19.11 53.10
N ARG A 296 -8.41 19.73 52.38
CA ARG A 296 -6.98 19.43 52.55
C ARG A 296 -6.49 19.87 53.92
N ASN A 297 -5.98 18.91 54.68
CA ASN A 297 -5.16 19.20 55.86
C ASN A 297 -3.75 19.61 55.40
N LYS A 298 -3.54 20.92 55.22
CA LYS A 298 -2.26 21.52 54.79
C LYS A 298 -1.09 21.14 55.71
N GLU A 299 -1.37 20.79 56.96
CA GLU A 299 -0.36 20.40 57.96
C GLU A 299 0.10 18.96 57.75
N ALA A 300 -0.83 18.06 57.43
CA ALA A 300 -0.54 16.69 57.02
C ALA A 300 0.24 16.65 55.70
N GLU A 301 -0.13 17.48 54.71
CA GLU A 301 0.60 17.56 53.43
C GLU A 301 2.05 18.03 53.61
N LYS A 302 2.29 19.07 54.43
CA LYS A 302 3.65 19.53 54.75
C LYS A 302 4.47 18.45 55.47
N THR A 303 3.83 17.64 56.30
CA THR A 303 4.49 16.55 57.03
C THR A 303 4.88 15.42 56.08
N ILE A 304 3.99 15.02 55.17
CA ILE A 304 4.25 14.01 54.15
C ILE A 304 5.37 14.46 53.19
N GLU A 305 5.38 15.73 52.78
CA GLU A 305 6.43 16.30 51.92
C GLU A 305 7.82 16.21 52.58
N LYS A 306 7.90 16.52 53.88
CA LYS A 306 9.14 16.40 54.66
C LYS A 306 9.60 14.94 54.75
N GLN A 307 8.67 14.02 55.06
CA GLN A 307 8.95 12.59 55.15
C GLN A 307 9.46 12.02 53.81
N LYS A 308 8.89 12.44 52.67
CA LYS A 308 9.36 12.00 51.34
C LYS A 308 10.80 12.42 51.05
N LYS A 309 11.16 13.68 51.36
CA LYS A 309 12.53 14.18 51.20
C LYS A 309 13.53 13.44 52.10
N GLU A 310 13.09 13.05 53.28
CA GLU A 310 13.89 12.27 54.22
C GLU A 310 14.11 10.83 53.72
N ILE A 311 13.06 10.18 53.22
CA ILE A 311 13.14 8.85 52.57
C ILE A 311 14.11 8.88 51.38
N GLU A 312 14.06 9.93 50.56
CA GLU A 312 14.94 10.06 49.39
C GLU A 312 16.42 10.19 49.79
N LYS A 313 16.72 10.99 50.83
CA LYS A 313 18.09 11.08 51.39
C LYS A 313 18.59 9.75 51.94
N LEU A 314 17.75 9.04 52.70
CA LEU A 314 18.10 7.73 53.25
C LEU A 314 18.36 6.69 52.14
N ASN A 315 17.56 6.71 51.07
CA ASN A 315 17.76 5.83 49.92
C ASN A 315 19.09 6.06 49.19
N ILE A 316 19.57 7.30 49.12
CA ILE A 316 20.89 7.61 48.54
C ILE A 316 21.99 7.02 49.41
N GLN A 317 21.93 7.22 50.74
CA GLN A 317 22.92 6.68 51.68
C GLN A 317 22.97 5.14 51.64
N ILE A 318 21.82 4.47 51.56
CA ILE A 318 21.76 3.00 51.45
C ILE A 318 22.51 2.52 50.20
N LYS A 319 22.35 3.18 49.06
CA LYS A 319 23.04 2.81 47.81
C LYS A 319 24.56 2.99 47.88
N GLU A 320 25.03 4.01 48.58
CA GLU A 320 26.47 4.25 48.78
C GLU A 320 27.08 3.15 49.64
N LEU A 321 26.45 2.83 50.77
CA LEU A 321 26.89 1.76 51.67
C LEU A 321 26.88 0.38 51.00
N GLN A 322 25.89 0.09 50.16
CA GLN A 322 25.83 -1.16 49.40
C GLN A 322 27.02 -1.34 48.46
N LYS A 323 27.46 -0.27 47.77
CA LYS A 323 28.66 -0.32 46.91
C LYS A 323 29.94 -0.57 47.71
N GLU A 324 30.04 0.03 48.90
CA GLU A 324 31.22 -0.14 49.75
C GLU A 324 31.35 -1.58 50.25
N ILE A 325 30.23 -2.19 50.65
CA ILE A 325 30.16 -3.61 51.04
C ILE A 325 30.58 -4.52 49.88
N GLU A 326 30.04 -4.30 48.68
CA GLU A 326 30.37 -5.12 47.50
C GLU A 326 31.87 -5.09 47.15
N ASN A 327 32.51 -3.93 47.31
CA ASN A 327 33.95 -3.80 47.11
C ASN A 327 34.77 -4.58 48.14
N ILE A 328 34.33 -4.58 49.41
CA ILE A 328 34.99 -5.33 50.49
C ILE A 328 34.88 -6.84 50.25
N GLU A 329 33.70 -7.33 49.89
CA GLU A 329 33.45 -8.75 49.62
C GLU A 329 34.25 -9.28 48.41
N GLN A 330 34.48 -8.44 47.39
CA GLN A 330 35.33 -8.81 46.26
C GLN A 330 36.80 -8.98 46.65
N ASP A 331 37.31 -8.20 47.60
CA ASP A 331 38.69 -8.34 48.07
C ASP A 331 38.91 -9.59 48.92
N GLU A 332 37.94 -9.95 49.77
CA GLU A 332 38.07 -11.14 50.65
C GLU A 332 38.01 -12.46 49.88
N ASN A 333 37.31 -12.51 48.75
CA ASN A 333 37.16 -13.73 47.95
C ASN A 333 38.35 -14.08 47.05
N VAL A 334 39.40 -13.25 47.02
CA VAL A 334 40.59 -13.49 46.18
C VAL A 334 41.55 -14.44 46.89
N LYS A 335 41.42 -15.75 46.67
CA LYS A 335 42.45 -16.73 47.06
C LYS A 335 43.66 -16.60 46.12
N VAL A 336 44.80 -16.21 46.66
CA VAL A 336 46.09 -16.16 45.94
C VAL A 336 46.61 -17.60 45.77
N VAL A 337 46.70 -18.08 44.52
CA VAL A 337 47.24 -19.41 44.18
C VAL A 337 48.53 -19.20 43.36
N GLU A 338 49.65 -19.76 43.83
CA GLU A 338 51.01 -19.31 43.45
C GLU A 338 51.57 -19.80 42.11
N ASN A 339 50.94 -20.71 41.36
CA ASN A 339 51.63 -21.34 40.22
C ASN A 339 50.80 -21.33 38.93
N VAL A 340 50.96 -20.31 38.08
CA VAL A 340 50.54 -20.38 36.66
C VAL A 340 51.52 -19.59 35.78
N ASN A 341 52.01 -20.25 34.74
CA ASN A 341 53.03 -19.74 33.82
C ASN A 341 52.41 -18.73 32.82
N ILE A 342 52.72 -17.44 32.97
CA ILE A 342 52.24 -16.38 32.07
C ILE A 342 53.20 -16.31 30.89
N LYS A 343 52.72 -16.57 29.66
CA LYS A 343 53.54 -16.44 28.43
C LYS A 343 54.24 -15.07 28.37
N GLU A 344 55.56 -15.10 28.27
CA GLU A 344 56.44 -13.94 28.10
C GLU A 344 56.15 -13.23 26.77
N LEU A 345 56.12 -11.89 26.81
CA LEU A 345 56.10 -11.01 25.65
C LEU A 345 57.45 -10.27 25.63
N PRO A 346 58.03 -10.00 24.46
CA PRO A 346 59.45 -9.67 24.30
C PRO A 346 59.85 -8.36 25.02
N GLU A 347 60.95 -8.40 25.76
CA GLU A 347 61.69 -7.22 26.23
C GLU A 347 62.11 -6.39 25.00
N GLY A 348 61.55 -5.20 24.81
CA GLY A 348 61.91 -4.39 23.64
C GLY A 348 61.04 -3.17 23.39
N LYS A 349 61.27 -2.12 24.21
CA LYS A 349 61.29 -0.69 23.83
C LYS A 349 61.55 0.12 25.11
N ALA A 350 62.56 0.97 25.09
CA ALA A 350 62.80 1.96 26.15
C ALA A 350 61.56 2.85 26.31
N ILE A 351 61.11 3.05 27.54
CA ILE A 351 59.93 3.88 27.86
C ILE A 351 60.42 5.11 28.62
N ASP A 352 60.00 6.29 28.17
CA ASP A 352 60.22 7.51 28.93
C ASP A 352 59.24 7.57 30.11
N LEU A 353 59.79 7.55 31.33
CA LEU A 353 59.01 7.63 32.56
C LEU A 353 58.87 9.07 33.08
N THR A 354 59.57 10.04 32.48
CA THR A 354 59.64 11.42 32.98
C THR A 354 58.26 12.07 33.06
N ASN A 355 57.97 12.72 34.19
CA ASN A 355 56.68 13.36 34.51
C ASN A 355 55.45 12.42 34.55
N GLN A 356 55.63 11.10 34.59
CA GLN A 356 54.52 10.14 34.67
C GLN A 356 54.20 9.76 36.14
N ASN A 357 52.93 9.47 36.43
CA ASN A 357 52.47 8.83 37.67
C ASN A 357 52.49 7.30 37.51
N VAL A 358 53.61 6.69 37.90
CA VAL A 358 53.86 5.26 37.77
C VAL A 358 53.36 4.52 39.00
N LYS A 359 52.56 3.45 38.81
CA LYS A 359 52.18 2.53 39.89
C LYS A 359 52.84 1.17 39.68
N VAL A 360 53.57 0.69 40.68
CA VAL A 360 54.09 -0.67 40.68
C VAL A 360 53.11 -1.56 41.42
N VAL A 361 52.59 -2.59 40.76
CA VAL A 361 51.57 -3.48 41.33
C VAL A 361 52.12 -4.90 41.41
N GLY A 362 52.02 -5.52 42.58
CA GLY A 362 52.47 -6.90 42.82
C GLY A 362 53.94 -7.02 43.24
N GLY A 363 54.47 -8.25 43.22
CA GLY A 363 55.83 -8.56 43.66
C GLY A 363 56.04 -8.49 45.17
N ARG A 364 57.22 -8.92 45.63
CA ARG A 364 57.69 -8.79 47.02
C ARG A 364 58.77 -7.71 47.12
N TRP A 365 58.33 -6.46 47.15
CA TRP A 365 59.21 -5.31 47.32
C TRP A 365 59.54 -5.09 48.79
N SER A 366 60.81 -5.22 49.16
CA SER A 366 61.25 -4.82 50.49
C SER A 366 61.29 -3.30 50.60
N GLN A 367 61.02 -2.77 51.80
CA GLN A 367 61.02 -1.32 52.06
C GLN A 367 62.32 -0.64 51.61
N LYS A 368 63.47 -1.30 51.85
CA LYS A 368 64.79 -0.81 51.41
C LYS A 368 64.92 -0.68 49.88
N VAL A 369 64.22 -1.51 49.11
CA VAL A 369 64.22 -1.46 47.63
C VAL A 369 63.23 -0.42 47.13
N ILE A 370 62.07 -0.29 47.79
CA ILE A 370 61.06 0.76 47.52
C ILE A 370 61.69 2.14 47.69
N GLU A 371 62.34 2.40 48.83
CA GLU A 371 63.00 3.69 49.11
C GLU A 371 64.07 4.04 48.07
N LYS A 372 64.85 3.03 47.63
CA LYS A 372 65.83 3.21 46.55
C LYS A 372 65.16 3.51 45.20
N ALA A 373 64.02 2.88 44.91
CA ALA A 373 63.26 3.11 43.70
C ALA A 373 62.60 4.49 43.69
N GLU A 374 62.06 4.95 44.81
CA GLU A 374 61.52 6.30 44.98
C GLU A 374 62.61 7.36 44.84
N LYS A 375 63.79 7.13 45.43
CA LYS A 375 64.94 8.02 45.25
C LYS A 375 65.37 8.10 43.78
N TYR A 376 65.46 6.96 43.09
CA TYR A 376 65.74 6.90 41.66
C TYR A 376 64.68 7.64 40.83
N ALA A 377 63.38 7.44 41.14
CA ALA A 377 62.28 8.10 40.46
C ALA A 377 62.35 9.63 40.62
N LYS A 378 62.69 10.10 41.82
CA LYS A 378 62.90 11.53 42.10
C LYS A 378 64.08 12.10 41.32
N GLU A 379 65.21 11.38 41.25
CA GLU A 379 66.39 11.77 40.47
C GLU A 379 66.10 11.82 38.96
N LYS A 380 65.17 10.98 38.47
CA LYS A 380 64.77 10.89 37.06
C LYS A 380 63.48 11.66 36.72
N GLY A 381 62.89 12.38 37.68
CA GLY A 381 61.75 13.27 37.44
C GLY A 381 60.40 12.57 37.25
N PHE A 382 60.13 11.45 37.92
CA PHE A 382 58.81 10.79 37.89
C PHE A 382 58.33 10.36 39.28
N LYS A 383 57.03 10.08 39.41
CA LYS A 383 56.42 9.59 40.67
C LYS A 383 56.21 8.09 40.59
N ILE A 384 56.59 7.38 41.64
CA ILE A 384 56.38 5.93 41.76
C ILE A 384 55.66 5.62 43.07
N GLU A 385 54.66 4.75 43.04
CA GLU A 385 53.98 4.23 44.24
C GLU A 385 53.77 2.73 44.09
N PHE A 386 53.98 1.99 45.18
CA PHE A 386 53.88 0.53 45.22
C PHE A 386 52.54 0.10 45.85
N ILE A 387 51.77 -0.72 45.12
CA ILE A 387 50.49 -1.26 45.55
C ILE A 387 50.59 -2.78 45.65
N HIS A 388 50.27 -3.32 46.81
CA HIS A 388 50.31 -4.77 47.03
C HIS A 388 49.21 -5.48 46.24
N ALA A 389 49.51 -6.68 45.72
CA ALA A 389 48.59 -7.44 44.87
C ALA A 389 47.22 -7.74 45.54
N THR A 390 47.20 -7.86 46.87
CA THR A 390 45.99 -8.13 47.66
C THR A 390 45.15 -6.89 47.96
N SER A 391 45.54 -5.71 47.47
CA SER A 391 44.84 -4.45 47.73
C SER A 391 44.52 -3.69 46.43
N VAL A 392 44.49 -4.42 45.32
CA VAL A 392 44.27 -3.87 43.98
C VAL A 392 42.83 -3.41 43.78
N PHE A 393 41.82 -4.17 44.24
CA PHE A 393 40.41 -3.76 44.02
C PHE A 393 40.01 -2.61 44.94
N ARG A 394 40.40 -2.65 46.22
CA ARG A 394 40.31 -1.51 47.17
C ARG A 394 40.91 -0.19 46.66
N ASN A 395 41.92 -0.24 45.78
CA ASN A 395 42.55 0.95 45.21
C ASN A 395 42.22 1.15 43.72
N SER A 396 41.10 0.59 43.23
CA SER A 396 40.73 0.65 41.81
C SER A 396 40.69 2.06 41.25
N ASP A 397 40.17 3.02 42.02
CA ASP A 397 40.05 4.41 41.57
C ASP A 397 41.42 5.11 41.50
N LYS A 398 42.35 4.76 42.39
CA LYS A 398 43.74 5.25 42.31
C LYS A 398 44.50 4.66 41.12
N LEU A 399 44.21 3.40 40.78
CA LEU A 399 44.84 2.70 39.65
C LEU A 399 44.33 3.21 38.29
N LYS A 400 43.04 3.55 38.16
CA LYS A 400 42.48 4.19 36.96
C LYS A 400 43.13 5.54 36.64
N ASN A 401 43.60 6.26 37.65
CA ASN A 401 44.23 7.58 37.53
C ASN A 401 45.77 7.51 37.36
N SER A 402 46.32 6.35 37.00
CA SER A 402 47.75 6.16 36.74
C SER A 402 48.07 6.28 35.25
N ASP A 403 49.23 6.87 34.93
CA ASP A 403 49.66 7.02 33.53
C ASP A 403 50.32 5.74 33.01
N ILE A 404 51.07 5.06 33.90
CA ILE A 404 51.80 3.83 33.61
C ILE A 404 51.69 2.87 34.80
N ILE A 405 51.38 1.60 34.52
CA ILE A 405 51.44 0.53 35.50
C ILE A 405 52.62 -0.39 35.20
N ILE A 406 53.47 -0.62 36.20
CA ILE A 406 54.49 -1.68 36.16
C ILE A 406 53.97 -2.85 37.00
N PHE A 407 53.63 -3.93 36.34
CA PHE A 407 53.13 -5.14 36.96
C PHE A 407 54.29 -6.10 37.24
N ASP A 408 54.61 -6.28 38.53
CA ASP A 408 55.66 -7.19 38.96
C ASP A 408 55.12 -8.61 39.08
N THR A 409 55.63 -9.49 38.21
CA THR A 409 55.19 -10.88 38.09
C THR A 409 55.88 -11.85 39.05
N SER A 410 56.84 -11.40 39.84
CA SER A 410 57.63 -12.26 40.75
C SER A 410 56.83 -12.85 41.91
N TYR A 411 55.67 -12.26 42.23
CA TYR A 411 54.73 -12.78 43.20
C TYR A 411 53.31 -12.42 42.72
N ASN A 412 52.62 -13.37 42.10
CA ASN A 412 51.48 -13.06 41.24
C ASN A 412 50.12 -13.54 41.74
N SER A 413 49.13 -12.63 41.63
CA SER A 413 47.70 -12.90 41.52
C SER A 413 47.27 -12.59 40.08
N HIS A 414 46.94 -13.62 39.31
CA HIS A 414 46.60 -13.49 37.89
C HIS A 414 45.30 -12.70 37.65
N SER A 415 44.37 -12.73 38.62
CA SER A 415 43.09 -12.01 38.57
C SER A 415 43.28 -10.49 38.61
N ALA A 416 44.27 -10.00 39.36
CA ALA A 416 44.62 -8.58 39.40
C ALA A 416 45.11 -8.08 38.03
N TYR A 417 45.93 -8.86 37.31
CA TYR A 417 46.45 -8.49 36.00
C TYR A 417 45.33 -8.31 34.95
N TYR A 418 44.40 -9.27 34.83
CA TYR A 418 43.32 -9.18 33.84
C TYR A 418 42.33 -8.07 34.15
N LYS A 419 42.03 -7.79 35.43
CA LYS A 419 41.16 -6.67 35.79
C LYS A 419 41.84 -5.32 35.49
N LEU A 420 43.13 -5.17 35.75
CA LEU A 420 43.89 -3.98 35.32
C LEU A 420 43.88 -3.80 33.79
N LYS A 421 44.02 -4.90 33.04
CA LYS A 421 43.91 -4.87 31.58
C LYS A 421 42.53 -4.42 31.09
N SER A 422 41.46 -4.78 31.81
CA SER A 422 40.10 -4.35 31.48
C SER A 422 39.89 -2.83 31.62
N TYR A 423 40.74 -2.13 32.37
CA TYR A 423 40.70 -0.67 32.49
C TYR A 423 41.38 0.07 31.33
N GLY A 424 41.93 -0.65 30.34
CA GLY A 424 42.57 -0.03 29.16
C GLY A 424 43.91 0.66 29.44
N LEU A 425 44.54 0.38 30.58
CA LEU A 425 45.76 1.04 31.05
C LEU A 425 47.02 0.52 30.34
N LYS A 426 48.07 1.36 30.27
CA LYS A 426 49.40 0.97 29.75
C LYS A 426 50.15 0.17 30.83
N ILE A 427 50.27 -1.14 30.63
CA ILE A 427 50.86 -2.07 31.61
C ILE A 427 52.17 -2.65 31.08
N TYR A 428 53.27 -2.45 31.80
CA TYR A 428 54.58 -3.07 31.58
C TYR A 428 54.84 -4.14 32.63
N ARG A 429 55.72 -5.10 32.33
CA ARG A 429 55.99 -6.25 33.21
C ARG A 429 57.45 -6.30 33.64
N ILE A 430 57.68 -6.71 34.87
CA ILE A 430 59.01 -7.07 35.38
C ILE A 430 58.91 -8.41 36.11
N SER A 431 59.91 -9.27 35.93
CA SER A 431 59.89 -10.65 36.44
C SER A 431 60.49 -10.84 37.83
N THR A 432 61.10 -9.78 38.38
CA THR A 432 61.77 -9.80 39.68
C THR A 432 61.60 -8.44 40.37
N SER A 433 61.27 -8.43 41.67
CA SER A 433 61.19 -7.23 42.51
C SER A 433 62.55 -6.57 42.75
N ASN A 434 63.13 -6.01 41.70
CA ASN A 434 64.43 -5.36 41.71
C ASN A 434 64.37 -4.03 40.94
N LEU A 435 64.95 -2.99 41.54
CA LEU A 435 65.12 -1.67 40.94
C LEU A 435 65.80 -1.73 39.56
N ASP A 436 66.75 -2.64 39.35
CA ASP A 436 67.46 -2.71 38.07
C ASP A 436 66.53 -3.10 36.91
N ARG A 437 65.45 -3.84 37.18
CA ARG A 437 64.41 -4.10 36.17
C ARG A 437 63.65 -2.85 35.79
N ILE A 438 63.34 -1.99 36.76
CA ILE A 438 62.70 -0.69 36.51
C ILE A 438 63.65 0.22 35.71
N LYS A 439 64.94 0.25 36.06
CA LYS A 439 65.95 1.01 35.31
C LYS A 439 66.09 0.53 33.87
N ASN A 440 66.03 -0.78 33.63
CA ASN A 440 66.13 -1.33 32.29
C ASN A 440 64.92 -1.03 31.41
N LEU A 441 63.74 -0.76 32.00
CA LEU A 441 62.57 -0.28 31.24
C LEU A 441 62.74 1.17 30.76
N SER A 442 63.54 1.97 31.47
CA SER A 442 63.75 3.40 31.21
C SER A 442 65.13 3.72 30.60
N LYS A 443 65.82 2.72 30.04
CA LYS A 443 67.20 2.85 29.55
C LYS A 443 67.28 3.28 28.10
#